data_AF-A0A385TRP7-F1
#
_entry.id   AF-A0A385TRP7-F1
#
_cell.length_a   1.000
_cell.length_b   1.000
_cell.length_c   1.000
_cell.angle_alpha   90.00
_cell.angle_beta   90.00
_cell.angle_gamma   90.00
#
_symmetry.space_group_name_H-M   'P 1'
#
loop_
_entity.id
_entity.type
_entity.pdbx_description
1 polymer ?
#
loop_
_entity_poly.entity_id
_entity_poly.type
_entity_poly.pdbx_seq_one_letter_code
_entity_poly.pdbx_strand_id
1 'polypeptide(L)'
;MAKGTVWRPERKLYRDRLTGVEVVQLTDYKAHSHHLYFTESGWYDGGKRLLFVSDRDNSSNLYSMDINSGEMLQLTDYPDNDAVDACLLPDGRAAFVKTDRSVRRLDLATLKEELIYEAPEGYNIGNLSCPADGRSVVTCIQEDLSHRMPLDLGNGYVGHRELMEAAPHSRIVRIDSEGQAQPETLYEAHRFITHINASPVEPWLITFCHEGPWHLVDHRIWGLDLRSGEAWRIRQRLEPGEKVGHEFFYPDGMTIGYHGFRMDGTNFFGSIRYDNTSMEETDFGFDTWHAYADGYGQAVVDGKGAVKTISVWRKDAKGVYQGPRMLCELRCSFHSQKVHAHPRFDPGGQRLLFTSDKNGYGNLYLVDMPEDFDSLPLLSV
;
A
#
# COMPACT_ATOMS: atom_id res chain seq x y z
N MET A 1 -13.11 -9.01 -21.43
CA MET A 1 -12.82 -10.43 -21.65
C MET A 1 -13.09 -11.20 -20.37
N ALA A 2 -13.21 -12.52 -20.45
CA ALA A 2 -13.66 -13.31 -19.30
C ALA A 2 -12.52 -13.62 -18.32
N LYS A 3 -12.90 -13.85 -17.06
CA LYS A 3 -12.07 -14.48 -16.03
C LYS A 3 -11.33 -15.71 -16.55
N GLY A 4 -10.05 -15.85 -16.20
CA GLY A 4 -9.19 -16.94 -16.65
C GLY A 4 -8.48 -16.68 -17.98
N THR A 5 -8.73 -15.53 -18.62
CA THR A 5 -7.98 -15.13 -19.81
C THR A 5 -6.50 -14.93 -19.50
N VAL A 6 -5.63 -15.53 -20.32
CA VAL A 6 -4.18 -15.32 -20.29
C VAL A 6 -3.79 -14.28 -21.34
N TRP A 7 -3.19 -13.20 -20.87
CA TRP A 7 -2.68 -12.10 -21.67
C TRP A 7 -1.18 -12.28 -21.89
N ARG A 8 -0.75 -11.93 -23.10
CA ARG A 8 0.67 -11.99 -23.49
C ARG A 8 1.50 -10.98 -22.70
N PRO A 9 2.81 -11.23 -22.53
CA PRO A 9 3.72 -10.26 -21.95
C PRO A 9 3.73 -8.93 -22.71
N GLU A 10 3.73 -7.82 -21.95
CA GLU A 10 3.78 -6.44 -22.48
C GLU A 10 5.15 -5.79 -22.24
N ARG A 11 6.15 -6.59 -21.84
CA ARG A 11 7.41 -6.12 -21.27
C ARG A 11 8.23 -5.28 -22.22
N LYS A 12 8.79 -4.19 -21.71
CA LYS A 12 9.79 -3.37 -22.39
C LYS A 12 10.97 -3.09 -21.48
N LEU A 13 12.16 -3.38 -21.98
CA LEU A 13 13.41 -3.07 -21.31
C LEU A 13 13.97 -1.75 -21.84
N TYR A 14 14.38 -0.86 -20.95
CA TYR A 14 15.10 0.34 -21.32
C TYR A 14 16.10 0.74 -20.24
N ARG A 15 17.07 1.58 -20.61
CA ARG A 15 17.98 2.20 -19.65
C ARG A 15 17.44 3.57 -19.25
N ASP A 16 17.36 3.80 -17.95
CA ASP A 16 16.98 5.08 -17.40
C ASP A 16 17.92 6.18 -17.91
N ARG A 17 17.35 7.31 -18.35
CA ARG A 17 18.12 8.39 -18.96
C ARG A 17 18.96 9.20 -17.97
N LEU A 18 18.64 9.14 -16.68
CA LEU A 18 19.32 9.90 -15.62
C LEU A 18 20.45 9.09 -15.00
N THR A 19 20.24 7.78 -14.83
CA THR A 19 21.16 6.92 -14.06
C THR A 19 21.78 5.79 -14.90
N GLY A 20 21.22 5.47 -16.07
CA GLY A 20 21.64 4.33 -16.89
C GLY A 20 21.20 2.96 -16.35
N VAL A 21 20.54 2.94 -15.19
CA VAL A 21 19.95 1.74 -14.56
C VAL A 21 18.94 1.12 -15.50
N GLU A 22 18.95 -0.20 -15.58
CA GLU A 22 17.99 -0.94 -16.39
C GLU A 22 16.63 -0.97 -15.70
N VAL A 23 15.57 -0.66 -16.44
CA VAL A 23 14.19 -0.64 -15.95
C VAL A 23 13.31 -1.46 -16.89
N VAL A 24 12.47 -2.31 -16.29
CA VAL A 24 11.49 -3.12 -17.00
C VAL A 24 10.11 -2.46 -16.83
N GLN A 25 9.51 -1.98 -17.91
CA GLN A 25 8.07 -1.70 -17.93
C GLN A 25 7.34 -3.04 -18.07
N LEU A 26 6.47 -3.39 -17.11
CA LEU A 26 5.79 -4.69 -17.05
C LEU A 26 4.43 -4.69 -17.76
N THR A 27 3.75 -3.54 -17.83
CA THR A 27 2.46 -3.36 -18.51
C THR A 27 2.55 -2.22 -19.52
N ASP A 28 1.78 -2.30 -20.61
CA ASP A 28 1.72 -1.32 -21.70
C ASP A 28 0.35 -1.34 -22.41
N TYR A 29 -0.73 -1.67 -21.69
CA TYR A 29 -2.08 -1.58 -22.23
C TYR A 29 -2.58 -0.14 -22.23
N LYS A 30 -3.51 0.21 -23.13
CA LYS A 30 -4.15 1.54 -23.16
C LYS A 30 -5.22 1.70 -22.06
N ALA A 31 -4.85 1.38 -20.83
CA ALA A 31 -5.65 1.51 -19.62
C ALA A 31 -4.71 1.60 -18.41
N HIS A 32 -5.20 2.07 -17.26
CA HIS A 32 -4.39 2.11 -16.05
C HIS A 32 -4.17 0.69 -15.50
N SER A 33 -2.92 0.38 -15.19
CA SER A 33 -2.51 -0.78 -14.41
C SER A 33 -1.64 -0.31 -13.25
N HIS A 34 -1.94 -0.80 -12.05
CA HIS A 34 -1.25 -0.44 -10.84
C HIS A 34 -1.18 -1.62 -9.89
N HIS A 35 -0.17 -1.64 -9.04
CA HIS A 35 -0.04 -2.69 -8.04
C HIS A 35 -0.99 -2.38 -6.88
N LEU A 36 -1.12 -3.33 -5.96
CA LEU A 36 -1.87 -3.11 -4.72
C LEU A 36 -1.24 -1.98 -3.90
N TYR A 37 -1.98 -1.42 -2.94
CA TYR A 37 -1.48 -0.34 -2.10
C TYR A 37 -0.18 -0.73 -1.40
N PHE A 38 0.74 0.21 -1.13
CA PHE A 38 2.12 -0.12 -0.73
C PHE A 38 2.24 -0.91 0.59
N THR A 39 1.18 -0.99 1.40
CA THR A 39 1.13 -1.82 2.59
C THR A 39 0.85 -3.30 2.28
N GLU A 40 0.22 -3.63 1.15
CA GLU A 40 -0.11 -4.99 0.71
C GLU A 40 0.86 -5.53 -0.37
N SER A 41 1.51 -6.66 -0.06
CA SER A 41 2.47 -7.42 -0.87
C SER A 41 2.18 -7.36 -2.36
N GLY A 42 1.05 -8.01 -2.66
CA GLY A 42 0.77 -8.52 -3.98
C GLY A 42 1.73 -9.62 -4.46
N TRP A 43 2.94 -9.74 -3.92
CA TRP A 43 3.89 -10.81 -4.24
C TRP A 43 3.48 -12.13 -3.59
N TYR A 44 3.41 -13.19 -4.38
CA TYR A 44 3.11 -14.53 -3.91
C TYR A 44 3.89 -15.59 -4.72
N ASP A 45 3.70 -16.87 -4.40
CA ASP A 45 4.43 -17.99 -5.02
C ASP A 45 5.96 -17.80 -4.92
N GLY A 46 6.42 -17.42 -3.72
CA GLY A 46 7.84 -17.15 -3.45
C GLY A 46 8.41 -15.97 -4.23
N GLY A 47 7.59 -14.96 -4.56
CA GLY A 47 8.01 -13.77 -5.30
C GLY A 47 8.11 -13.98 -6.82
N LYS A 48 7.57 -15.09 -7.33
CA LYS A 48 7.49 -15.37 -8.78
C LYS A 48 6.24 -14.78 -9.41
N ARG A 49 5.22 -14.46 -8.62
CA ARG A 49 3.96 -13.89 -9.11
C ARG A 49 3.61 -12.63 -8.35
N LEU A 50 2.93 -11.72 -9.05
CA LEU A 50 2.48 -10.43 -8.53
C LEU A 50 0.99 -10.24 -8.82
N LEU A 51 0.21 -9.88 -7.82
CA LEU A 51 -1.13 -9.34 -7.98
C LEU A 51 -1.08 -7.87 -8.36
N PHE A 52 -1.95 -7.48 -9.29
CA PHE A 52 -2.12 -6.09 -9.69
C PHE A 52 -3.54 -5.84 -10.19
N VAL A 53 -3.97 -4.59 -10.20
CA VAL A 53 -5.26 -4.16 -10.72
C VAL A 53 -5.06 -3.53 -12.09
N SER A 54 -5.97 -3.82 -13.02
CA SER A 54 -5.96 -3.21 -14.35
C SER A 54 -7.37 -2.84 -14.79
N ASP A 55 -7.50 -1.68 -15.40
CA ASP A 55 -8.73 -1.16 -16.02
C ASP A 55 -8.90 -1.64 -17.47
N ARG A 56 -8.17 -2.69 -17.85
CA ARG A 56 -8.31 -3.36 -19.16
C ARG A 56 -9.77 -3.73 -19.40
N ASP A 57 -10.21 -3.52 -20.63
CA ASP A 57 -11.60 -3.72 -21.06
C ASP A 57 -12.62 -2.84 -20.32
N ASN A 58 -12.20 -1.64 -19.87
CA ASN A 58 -13.05 -0.62 -19.23
C ASN A 58 -13.67 -1.06 -17.89
N SER A 59 -13.03 -1.97 -17.16
CA SER A 59 -13.44 -2.32 -15.80
C SER A 59 -12.23 -2.71 -14.96
N SER A 60 -12.15 -2.16 -13.74
CA SER A 60 -11.11 -2.52 -12.77
C SER A 60 -11.29 -3.97 -12.35
N ASN A 61 -10.27 -4.78 -12.64
CA ASN A 61 -10.22 -6.19 -12.27
C ASN A 61 -8.86 -6.54 -11.68
N LEU A 62 -8.83 -7.58 -10.85
CA LEU A 62 -7.61 -8.17 -10.31
C LEU A 62 -6.99 -9.13 -11.33
N TYR A 63 -5.67 -9.04 -11.47
CA TYR A 63 -4.84 -9.86 -12.35
C TYR A 63 -3.66 -10.41 -11.56
N SER A 64 -3.07 -11.49 -12.07
CA SER A 64 -1.77 -11.97 -11.63
C SER A 64 -0.80 -11.98 -12.80
N MET A 65 0.42 -11.50 -12.58
CA MET A 65 1.54 -11.61 -13.51
C MET A 65 2.54 -12.65 -13.03
N ASP A 66 2.99 -13.53 -13.92
CA ASP A 66 4.22 -14.30 -13.72
C ASP A 66 5.44 -13.41 -14.04
N ILE A 67 6.34 -13.28 -13.09
CA ILE A 67 7.42 -12.29 -13.13
C ILE A 67 8.61 -12.77 -13.96
N ASN A 68 8.68 -14.04 -14.35
CA ASN A 68 9.72 -14.51 -15.26
C ASN A 68 9.31 -14.38 -16.73
N SER A 69 8.10 -14.81 -17.05
CA SER A 69 7.55 -14.80 -18.42
C SER A 69 6.90 -13.47 -18.81
N GLY A 70 6.25 -12.80 -17.85
CA GLY A 70 5.41 -11.63 -18.09
C GLY A 70 3.98 -11.96 -18.51
N GLU A 71 3.61 -13.24 -18.57
CA GLU A 71 2.23 -13.63 -18.82
C GLU A 71 1.34 -13.15 -17.68
N MET A 72 0.15 -12.65 -18.03
CA MET A 72 -0.81 -12.11 -17.07
C MET A 72 -2.11 -12.88 -17.14
N LEU A 73 -2.56 -13.43 -16.02
CA LEU A 73 -3.84 -14.10 -15.85
C LEU A 73 -4.86 -13.12 -15.28
N GLN A 74 -6.01 -12.97 -15.94
CA GLN A 74 -7.15 -12.24 -15.41
C GLN A 74 -7.84 -13.08 -14.33
N LEU A 75 -7.83 -12.62 -13.08
CA LEU A 75 -8.31 -13.39 -11.93
C LEU A 75 -9.78 -13.13 -11.61
N THR A 76 -10.33 -11.97 -11.99
CA THR A 76 -11.71 -11.54 -11.74
C THR A 76 -12.32 -10.93 -13.00
N ASP A 77 -13.65 -10.89 -13.06
CA ASP A 77 -14.40 -10.34 -14.19
C ASP A 77 -15.66 -9.64 -13.67
N TYR A 78 -15.46 -8.48 -13.06
CA TYR A 78 -16.50 -7.61 -12.55
C TYR A 78 -16.78 -6.53 -13.61
N PRO A 79 -17.96 -6.57 -14.26
CA PRO A 79 -18.33 -5.56 -15.24
C PRO A 79 -18.65 -4.23 -14.56
N ASP A 80 -18.40 -3.12 -15.27
CA ASP A 80 -18.72 -1.75 -14.86
C ASP A 80 -18.17 -1.39 -13.46
N ASN A 81 -17.04 -1.99 -13.10
CA ASN A 81 -16.39 -1.78 -11.81
C ASN A 81 -15.28 -0.73 -11.91
N ASP A 82 -15.30 0.25 -11.01
CA ASP A 82 -14.33 1.36 -11.00
C ASP A 82 -13.16 1.16 -10.04
N ALA A 83 -13.30 0.23 -9.09
CA ALA A 83 -12.31 -0.01 -8.05
C ALA A 83 -12.31 -1.47 -7.59
N VAL A 84 -11.11 -2.04 -7.48
CA VAL A 84 -10.87 -3.30 -6.78
C VAL A 84 -9.79 -3.04 -5.75
N ASP A 85 -10.00 -3.54 -4.55
CA ASP A 85 -8.94 -3.68 -3.55
C ASP A 85 -8.79 -5.15 -3.18
N ALA A 86 -7.60 -5.56 -2.79
CA ALA A 86 -7.35 -6.94 -2.44
C ALA A 86 -6.23 -7.07 -1.42
N CYS A 87 -6.27 -8.15 -0.65
CA CYS A 87 -5.14 -8.62 0.14
C CYS A 87 -4.91 -10.11 -0.07
N LEU A 88 -3.69 -10.58 0.15
CA LEU A 88 -3.34 -12.00 0.03
C LEU A 88 -3.67 -12.76 1.31
N LEU A 89 -4.09 -14.02 1.14
CA LEU A 89 -3.94 -15.00 2.21
C LEU A 89 -2.43 -15.26 2.39
N PRO A 90 -1.87 -15.29 3.62
CA PRO A 90 -0.43 -15.36 3.84
C PRO A 90 0.29 -16.53 3.16
N ASP A 91 -0.40 -17.65 2.93
CA ASP A 91 0.15 -18.82 2.24
C ASP A 91 0.13 -18.70 0.70
N GLY A 92 -0.43 -17.62 0.16
CA GLY A 92 -0.50 -17.32 -1.26
C GLY A 92 -1.47 -18.19 -2.07
N ARG A 93 -2.34 -18.99 -1.43
CA ARG A 93 -3.30 -19.85 -2.15
C ARG A 93 -4.59 -19.12 -2.54
N ALA A 94 -4.92 -18.06 -1.83
CA ALA A 94 -6.12 -17.26 -2.08
C ALA A 94 -5.82 -15.76 -1.95
N ALA A 95 -6.70 -14.95 -2.52
CA ALA A 95 -6.79 -13.52 -2.26
C ALA A 95 -8.18 -13.18 -1.74
N PHE A 96 -8.29 -12.14 -0.93
CA PHE A 96 -9.57 -11.54 -0.57
C PHE A 96 -9.75 -10.30 -1.41
N VAL A 97 -10.88 -10.22 -2.09
CA VAL A 97 -11.18 -9.18 -3.08
C VAL A 97 -12.35 -8.36 -2.58
N LYS A 98 -12.14 -7.06 -2.45
CA LYS A 98 -13.17 -6.08 -2.12
C LYS A 98 -13.71 -5.45 -3.39
N THR A 99 -15.02 -5.46 -3.52
CA THR A 99 -15.77 -4.65 -4.49
C THR A 99 -16.94 -4.01 -3.77
N ASP A 100 -17.07 -2.68 -3.86
CA ASP A 100 -18.12 -1.92 -3.17
C ASP A 100 -18.22 -2.28 -1.67
N ARG A 101 -19.34 -2.85 -1.23
CA ARG A 101 -19.61 -3.28 0.16
C ARG A 101 -19.41 -4.78 0.41
N SER A 102 -18.74 -5.47 -0.50
CA SER A 102 -18.61 -6.93 -0.46
C SER A 102 -17.15 -7.38 -0.41
N VAL A 103 -16.88 -8.47 0.30
CA VAL A 103 -15.59 -9.16 0.34
C VAL A 103 -15.78 -10.59 -0.12
N ARG A 104 -15.03 -10.97 -1.15
CA ARG A 104 -14.99 -12.32 -1.70
C ARG A 104 -13.65 -12.97 -1.45
N ARG A 105 -13.65 -14.25 -1.09
CA ARG A 105 -12.47 -15.11 -1.14
C ARG A 105 -12.31 -15.63 -2.56
N LEU A 106 -11.12 -15.47 -3.14
CA LEU A 106 -10.77 -15.93 -4.48
C LEU A 106 -9.63 -16.94 -4.38
N ASP A 107 -9.90 -18.18 -4.76
CA ASP A 107 -8.86 -19.22 -4.88
C ASP A 107 -8.01 -18.95 -6.14
N LEU A 108 -6.70 -18.76 -5.96
CA LEU A 108 -5.81 -18.32 -7.04
C LEU A 108 -5.47 -19.42 -8.05
N ALA A 109 -5.73 -20.69 -7.71
CA ALA A 109 -5.47 -21.83 -8.61
C ALA A 109 -6.70 -22.19 -9.44
N THR A 110 -7.87 -22.24 -8.80
CA THR A 110 -9.14 -22.66 -9.42
C THR A 110 -9.97 -21.49 -9.94
N LEU A 111 -9.61 -20.26 -9.53
CA LEU A 111 -10.37 -19.05 -9.77
C LEU A 111 -11.78 -19.10 -9.18
N LYS A 112 -12.07 -19.98 -8.21
CA LYS A 112 -13.37 -19.99 -7.54
C LYS A 112 -13.50 -18.79 -6.62
N GLU A 113 -14.65 -18.12 -6.66
CA GLU A 113 -14.99 -17.00 -5.77
C GLU A 113 -16.13 -17.38 -4.82
N GLU A 114 -16.02 -16.95 -3.57
CA GLU A 114 -17.04 -17.14 -2.54
C GLU A 114 -17.23 -15.83 -1.78
N LEU A 115 -18.47 -15.35 -1.66
CA LEU A 115 -18.80 -14.20 -0.82
C LEU A 115 -18.64 -14.60 0.65
N ILE A 116 -17.77 -13.90 1.38
CA ILE A 116 -17.52 -14.17 2.82
C ILE A 116 -18.07 -13.07 3.72
N TYR A 117 -18.29 -11.87 3.17
CA TYR A 117 -18.84 -10.75 3.93
C TYR A 117 -19.50 -9.71 3.03
N GLU A 118 -20.58 -9.13 3.54
CA GLU A 118 -21.28 -7.98 3.00
C GLU A 118 -21.44 -6.98 4.15
N ALA A 119 -20.97 -5.74 3.98
CA ALA A 119 -21.15 -4.71 4.99
C ALA A 119 -22.63 -4.35 5.15
N PRO A 120 -23.07 -3.92 6.36
CA PRO A 120 -24.42 -3.43 6.55
C PRO A 120 -24.76 -2.29 5.59
N GLU A 121 -26.04 -2.11 5.29
CA GLU A 121 -26.51 -0.95 4.53
C GLU A 121 -26.09 0.36 5.22
N GLY A 122 -25.66 1.34 4.43
CA GLY A 122 -25.12 2.61 4.95
C GLY A 122 -23.69 2.53 5.47
N TYR A 123 -22.95 1.45 5.22
CA TYR A 123 -21.52 1.35 5.54
C TYR A 123 -20.69 1.01 4.30
N ASN A 124 -19.55 1.67 4.17
CA ASN A 124 -18.50 1.35 3.20
C ASN A 124 -17.42 0.47 3.85
N ILE A 125 -16.71 -0.31 3.03
CA ILE A 125 -15.56 -1.11 3.48
C ILE A 125 -14.27 -0.35 3.15
N GLY A 126 -13.36 -0.26 4.13
CA GLY A 126 -12.00 0.25 3.98
C GLY A 126 -11.09 -0.72 3.22
N ASN A 127 -9.78 -0.64 3.46
CA ASN A 127 -8.86 -1.62 2.90
C ASN A 127 -8.97 -2.98 3.62
N LEU A 128 -8.49 -4.03 2.97
CA LEU A 128 -8.43 -5.38 3.56
C LEU A 128 -7.02 -5.70 4.06
N SER A 129 -6.91 -6.49 5.12
CA SER A 129 -5.65 -7.07 5.56
C SER A 129 -5.86 -8.42 6.24
N CYS A 130 -5.00 -9.40 5.98
CA CYS A 130 -5.12 -10.74 6.52
C CYS A 130 -4.03 -10.98 7.59
N PRO A 131 -4.40 -11.31 8.85
CA PRO A 131 -3.43 -11.70 9.87
C PRO A 131 -2.61 -12.92 9.45
N ALA A 132 -1.38 -13.01 9.97
CA ALA A 132 -0.38 -14.01 9.60
C ALA A 132 -0.84 -15.47 9.72
N ASP A 133 -1.85 -15.77 10.54
CA ASP A 133 -2.40 -17.12 10.71
C ASP A 133 -3.38 -17.53 9.59
N GLY A 134 -3.79 -16.59 8.74
CA GLY A 134 -4.71 -16.83 7.61
C GLY A 134 -6.15 -17.19 8.00
N ARG A 135 -6.52 -17.05 9.28
CA ARG A 135 -7.85 -17.49 9.77
C ARG A 135 -8.94 -16.45 9.59
N SER A 136 -8.57 -15.21 9.31
CA SER A 136 -9.51 -14.12 9.18
C SER A 136 -9.03 -13.05 8.22
N VAL A 137 -9.94 -12.16 7.85
CA VAL A 137 -9.65 -10.88 7.19
C VAL A 137 -10.11 -9.78 8.11
N VAL A 138 -9.29 -8.75 8.29
CA VAL A 138 -9.62 -7.57 9.08
C VAL A 138 -9.81 -6.39 8.15
N THR A 139 -10.84 -5.60 8.42
CA THR A 139 -11.13 -4.35 7.69
C THR A 139 -11.82 -3.37 8.61
N CYS A 140 -11.92 -2.10 8.19
CA CYS A 140 -12.77 -1.12 8.83
C CYS A 140 -14.04 -0.95 7.99
N ILE A 141 -15.21 -1.08 8.62
CA ILE A 141 -16.46 -0.58 8.05
C ILE A 141 -16.75 0.81 8.60
N GLN A 142 -17.19 1.72 7.74
CA GLN A 142 -17.40 3.11 8.08
C GLN A 142 -18.75 3.59 7.55
N GLU A 143 -19.50 4.32 8.37
CA GLU A 143 -20.75 4.96 7.98
C GLU A 143 -20.58 5.80 6.70
N ASP A 144 -21.46 5.57 5.74
CA ASP A 144 -21.48 6.30 4.47
C ASP A 144 -22.18 7.66 4.65
N LEU A 145 -21.39 8.72 4.59
CA LEU A 145 -21.85 10.10 4.70
C LEU A 145 -21.96 10.83 3.34
N SER A 146 -21.83 10.11 2.23
CA SER A 146 -21.89 10.68 0.87
C SER A 146 -23.20 11.43 0.57
N HIS A 147 -24.30 11.03 1.23
CA HIS A 147 -25.60 11.71 1.13
C HIS A 147 -25.63 13.08 1.84
N ARG A 148 -24.68 13.37 2.74
CA ARG A 148 -24.58 14.62 3.51
C ARG A 148 -23.52 15.56 2.99
N MET A 149 -22.50 15.04 2.32
CA MET A 149 -21.39 15.83 1.80
C MET A 149 -20.80 15.20 0.53
N PRO A 150 -20.26 16.00 -0.40
CA PRO A 150 -19.51 15.46 -1.54
C PRO A 150 -18.26 14.73 -1.03
N LEU A 151 -18.09 13.47 -1.43
CA LEU A 151 -16.92 12.65 -1.11
C LEU A 151 -16.31 12.08 -2.39
N ASP A 152 -15.03 12.36 -2.61
CA ASP A 152 -14.20 11.67 -3.60
C ASP A 152 -12.75 11.61 -3.09
N LEU A 153 -12.49 10.60 -2.25
CA LEU A 153 -11.18 10.40 -1.63
C LEU A 153 -10.15 9.81 -2.60
N GLY A 154 -10.60 9.15 -3.67
CA GLY A 154 -9.75 8.53 -4.67
C GLY A 154 -9.17 9.54 -5.68
N ASN A 155 -9.93 10.60 -5.97
CA ASN A 155 -9.55 11.65 -6.91
C ASN A 155 -9.47 13.01 -6.18
N GLY A 156 -8.27 13.34 -5.69
CA GLY A 156 -7.99 14.67 -5.14
C GLY A 156 -8.46 14.92 -3.70
N TYR A 157 -8.90 13.89 -2.97
CA TYR A 157 -9.27 13.98 -1.55
C TYR A 157 -10.41 14.95 -1.26
N VAL A 158 -11.44 14.99 -2.11
CA VAL A 158 -12.64 15.82 -1.92
C VAL A 158 -13.41 15.34 -0.69
N GLY A 159 -13.73 16.27 0.21
CA GLY A 159 -14.47 15.98 1.44
C GLY A 159 -13.64 15.37 2.58
N HIS A 160 -12.31 15.25 2.42
CA HIS A 160 -11.42 14.59 3.38
C HIS A 160 -11.41 15.24 4.76
N ARG A 161 -11.49 16.58 4.81
CA ARG A 161 -11.58 17.33 6.07
C ARG A 161 -12.98 17.21 6.68
N GLU A 162 -14.00 17.36 5.85
CA GLU A 162 -15.41 17.31 6.24
C GLU A 162 -15.75 15.94 6.84
N LEU A 163 -15.25 14.86 6.24
CA LEU A 163 -15.43 13.50 6.75
C LEU A 163 -14.72 13.29 8.10
N MET A 164 -13.49 13.79 8.24
CA MET A 164 -12.76 13.76 9.52
C MET A 164 -13.55 14.49 10.62
N GLU A 165 -14.00 15.73 10.35
CA GLU A 165 -14.75 16.55 11.29
C GLU A 165 -16.13 15.96 11.63
N ALA A 166 -16.77 15.29 10.66
CA ALA A 166 -18.05 14.61 10.87
C ALA A 166 -17.94 13.37 11.75
N ALA A 167 -16.73 12.83 11.96
CA ALA A 167 -16.46 11.72 12.87
C ALA A 167 -17.41 10.52 12.66
N PRO A 168 -17.46 9.94 11.44
CA PRO A 168 -18.38 8.87 11.08
C PRO A 168 -18.24 7.69 12.03
N HIS A 169 -19.34 6.97 12.23
CA HIS A 169 -19.31 5.74 12.98
C HIS A 169 -18.47 4.67 12.23
N SER A 170 -17.40 4.20 12.87
CA SER A 170 -16.43 3.27 12.30
C SER A 170 -16.20 2.08 13.21
N ARG A 171 -16.08 0.89 12.61
CA ARG A 171 -15.81 -0.37 13.30
C ARG A 171 -14.73 -1.16 12.59
N ILE A 172 -13.70 -1.56 13.33
CA ILE A 172 -12.76 -2.58 12.85
C ILE A 172 -13.39 -3.93 13.10
N VAL A 173 -13.57 -4.71 12.04
CA VAL A 173 -14.24 -6.01 12.07
C VAL A 173 -13.30 -7.12 11.65
N ARG A 174 -13.41 -8.27 12.32
CA ARG A 174 -12.81 -9.54 11.92
C ARG A 174 -13.84 -10.38 11.19
N ILE A 175 -13.48 -10.85 10.02
CA ILE A 175 -14.29 -11.72 9.16
C ILE A 175 -13.58 -13.07 9.06
N ASP A 176 -14.30 -14.17 9.27
CA ASP A 176 -13.76 -15.53 9.07
C ASP A 176 -13.30 -15.71 7.62
N SER A 177 -12.10 -16.26 7.41
CA SER A 177 -11.52 -16.34 6.07
C SER A 177 -12.27 -17.29 5.13
N GLU A 178 -13.09 -18.19 5.67
CA GLU A 178 -13.93 -19.10 4.91
C GLU A 178 -15.41 -18.68 4.92
N GLY A 179 -15.75 -17.55 5.55
CA GLY A 179 -17.11 -17.02 5.65
C GLY A 179 -18.08 -17.86 6.48
N GLN A 180 -17.56 -18.72 7.36
CA GLN A 180 -18.37 -19.71 8.09
C GLN A 180 -18.88 -19.18 9.44
N ALA A 181 -18.21 -18.17 10.01
CA ALA A 181 -18.58 -17.56 11.28
C ALA A 181 -19.11 -16.13 11.10
N GLN A 182 -19.90 -15.68 12.06
CA GLN A 182 -20.37 -14.29 12.09
C GLN A 182 -19.20 -13.33 12.31
N PRO A 183 -19.17 -12.18 11.61
CA PRO A 183 -18.14 -11.16 11.82
C PRO A 183 -18.15 -10.63 13.26
N GLU A 184 -16.97 -10.35 13.79
CA GLU A 184 -16.75 -9.84 15.14
C GLU A 184 -16.28 -8.38 15.07
N THR A 185 -16.88 -7.48 15.85
CA THR A 185 -16.38 -6.11 16.02
C THR A 185 -15.29 -6.10 17.09
N LEU A 186 -14.08 -5.68 16.69
CA LEU A 186 -12.88 -5.65 17.54
C LEU A 186 -12.65 -4.27 18.17
N TYR A 187 -13.05 -3.22 17.46
CA TYR A 187 -12.89 -1.84 17.88
C TYR A 187 -13.99 -0.99 17.24
N GLU A 188 -14.52 -0.02 17.98
CA GLU A 188 -15.62 0.85 17.56
C GLU A 188 -15.39 2.28 18.03
N ALA A 189 -15.52 3.24 17.12
CA ALA A 189 -15.35 4.66 17.43
C ALA A 189 -16.07 5.57 16.42
N HIS A 190 -16.38 6.79 16.85
CA HIS A 190 -16.78 7.89 15.96
C HIS A 190 -15.55 8.62 15.45
N ARG A 191 -14.87 8.05 14.45
CA ARG A 191 -13.64 8.57 13.86
C ARG A 191 -13.55 8.13 12.41
N PHE A 192 -12.89 8.93 11.58
CA PHE A 192 -12.48 8.46 10.25
C PHE A 192 -11.32 7.47 10.41
N ILE A 193 -11.58 6.16 10.27
CA ILE A 193 -10.59 5.10 10.45
C ILE A 193 -10.26 4.48 9.09
N THR A 194 -8.96 4.37 8.78
CA THR A 194 -8.48 3.69 7.57
C THR A 194 -7.16 2.97 7.85
N HIS A 195 -6.51 2.46 6.79
CA HIS A 195 -5.14 2.00 6.82
C HIS A 195 -4.91 0.81 7.77
N ILE A 196 -5.81 -0.17 7.69
CA ILE A 196 -5.74 -1.40 8.48
C ILE A 196 -4.58 -2.24 7.95
N ASN A 197 -3.56 -2.46 8.75
CA ASN A 197 -2.43 -3.31 8.37
C ASN A 197 -2.27 -4.40 9.41
N ALA A 198 -2.38 -5.66 9.00
CA ALA A 198 -2.06 -6.78 9.87
C ALA A 198 -0.55 -7.06 9.86
N SER A 199 -0.01 -7.46 11.01
CA SER A 199 1.37 -7.90 11.07
C SER A 199 1.57 -9.16 10.22
N PRO A 200 2.64 -9.22 9.41
CA PRO A 200 2.98 -10.40 8.61
C PRO A 200 3.46 -11.60 9.45
N VAL A 201 3.72 -11.42 10.75
CA VAL A 201 4.23 -12.46 11.64
C VAL A 201 3.35 -12.67 12.87
N GLU A 202 2.85 -11.59 13.47
CA GLU A 202 2.13 -11.62 14.73
C GLU A 202 0.61 -11.56 14.49
N PRO A 203 -0.13 -12.67 14.49
CA PRO A 203 -1.54 -12.70 14.10
C PRO A 203 -2.46 -11.92 15.06
N TRP A 204 -1.96 -11.51 16.22
CA TRP A 204 -2.69 -10.71 17.19
C TRP A 204 -2.52 -9.19 17.00
N LEU A 205 -1.57 -8.76 16.17
CA LEU A 205 -1.15 -7.37 16.08
C LEU A 205 -1.58 -6.76 14.74
N ILE A 206 -2.28 -5.63 14.80
CA ILE A 206 -2.52 -4.77 13.64
C ILE A 206 -2.16 -3.32 13.95
N THR A 207 -1.95 -2.52 12.91
CA THR A 207 -2.05 -1.06 12.98
C THR A 207 -3.26 -0.54 12.23
N PHE A 208 -3.72 0.64 12.63
CA PHE A 208 -4.73 1.43 11.92
C PHE A 208 -4.46 2.92 12.13
N CYS A 209 -5.19 3.78 11.41
CA CYS A 209 -5.07 5.22 11.59
C CYS A 209 -6.39 5.94 11.85
N HIS A 210 -6.29 7.10 12.51
CA HIS A 210 -7.29 8.15 12.41
C HIS A 210 -6.91 9.06 11.24
N GLU A 211 -7.72 9.04 10.19
CA GLU A 211 -7.45 9.70 8.91
C GLU A 211 -7.99 11.14 8.88
N GLY A 212 -7.34 11.98 8.08
CA GLY A 212 -7.75 13.36 7.82
C GLY A 212 -6.55 14.23 7.42
N PRO A 213 -6.72 15.55 7.25
CA PRO A 213 -5.61 16.41 6.83
C PRO A 213 -4.48 16.35 7.87
N TRP A 214 -3.25 16.08 7.41
CA TRP A 214 -2.09 15.81 8.28
C TRP A 214 -1.85 16.85 9.40
N HIS A 215 -2.17 18.12 9.15
CA HIS A 215 -1.99 19.21 10.12
C HIS A 215 -3.11 19.28 11.18
N LEU A 216 -4.22 18.57 10.99
CA LEU A 216 -5.37 18.50 11.89
C LEU A 216 -5.44 17.19 12.67
N VAL A 217 -4.85 16.10 12.16
CA VAL A 217 -4.75 14.82 12.87
C VAL A 217 -3.87 15.02 14.11
N ASP A 218 -4.35 14.68 15.30
CA ASP A 218 -3.58 14.80 16.55
C ASP A 218 -2.54 13.69 16.70
N HIS A 219 -2.95 12.45 16.42
CA HIS A 219 -2.16 11.24 16.49
C HIS A 219 -2.65 10.23 15.44
N ARG A 220 -1.76 9.81 14.53
CA ARG A 220 -2.15 9.00 13.37
C ARG A 220 -1.96 7.49 13.55
N ILE A 221 -0.83 7.02 14.10
CA ILE A 221 -0.48 5.60 14.11
C ILE A 221 -0.99 4.91 15.39
N TRP A 222 -1.94 4.00 15.26
CA TRP A 222 -2.48 3.24 16.38
C TRP A 222 -2.18 1.76 16.22
N GLY A 223 -1.82 1.09 17.32
CA GLY A 223 -1.82 -0.36 17.42
C GLY A 223 -3.17 -0.87 17.94
N LEU A 224 -3.58 -2.06 17.53
CA LEU A 224 -4.73 -2.78 18.09
C LEU A 224 -4.37 -4.24 18.34
N ASP A 225 -4.63 -4.71 19.56
CA ASP A 225 -4.48 -6.11 19.93
C ASP A 225 -5.78 -6.84 19.63
N LEU A 226 -5.73 -7.72 18.66
CA LEU A 226 -6.84 -8.50 18.16
C LEU A 226 -7.42 -9.50 19.18
N ARG A 227 -6.72 -9.79 20.28
CA ARG A 227 -7.18 -10.71 21.33
C ARG A 227 -8.00 -9.98 22.38
N SER A 228 -7.65 -8.74 22.69
CA SER A 228 -8.25 -7.95 23.77
C SER A 228 -9.14 -6.80 23.28
N GLY A 229 -8.98 -6.36 22.02
CA GLY A 229 -9.59 -5.14 21.50
C GLY A 229 -8.92 -3.85 22.02
N GLU A 230 -7.79 -3.96 22.71
CA GLU A 230 -7.08 -2.81 23.26
C GLU A 230 -6.33 -2.06 22.15
N ALA A 231 -6.62 -0.76 22.02
CA ALA A 231 -5.91 0.13 21.12
C ALA A 231 -4.93 1.04 21.88
N TRP A 232 -3.74 1.27 21.33
CA TRP A 232 -2.75 2.17 21.92
C TRP A 232 -2.06 3.03 20.86
N ARG A 233 -1.44 4.12 21.32
CA ARG A 233 -0.70 5.05 20.46
C ARG A 233 0.69 4.50 20.18
N ILE A 234 1.06 4.44 18.90
CA ILE A 234 2.41 4.15 18.44
C ILE A 234 2.98 5.44 17.84
N ARG A 235 4.23 5.76 18.17
CA ARG A 235 4.95 6.95 17.70
C ARG A 235 4.16 8.24 17.99
N GLN A 236 4.19 8.71 19.23
CA GLN A 236 3.64 10.03 19.55
C GLN A 236 4.46 11.14 18.87
N ARG A 237 3.83 12.29 18.63
CA ARG A 237 4.53 13.49 18.14
C ARG A 237 5.73 13.82 19.03
N LEU A 238 6.87 14.11 18.41
CA LEU A 238 8.06 14.59 19.11
C LEU A 238 8.04 16.10 19.28
N GLU A 239 7.36 16.80 18.37
CA GLU A 239 7.17 18.24 18.41
C GLU A 239 5.75 18.68 17.99
N PRO A 240 5.31 19.88 18.41
CA PRO A 240 4.02 20.42 17.98
C PRO A 240 3.95 20.61 16.46
N GLY A 241 2.84 20.20 15.85
CA GLY A 241 2.59 20.41 14.43
C GLY A 241 3.30 19.43 13.49
N GLU A 242 4.10 18.51 14.03
CA GLU A 242 4.69 17.40 13.28
C GLU A 242 3.62 16.51 12.65
N LYS A 243 3.92 15.97 11.47
CA LYS A 243 3.00 15.19 10.64
C LYS A 243 3.61 13.81 10.44
N VAL A 244 2.93 12.74 10.84
CA VAL A 244 3.45 11.36 10.78
C VAL A 244 2.37 10.43 10.25
N GLY A 245 2.73 9.47 9.39
CA GLY A 245 1.87 8.35 9.02
C GLY A 245 2.39 7.57 7.80
N HIS A 246 1.47 7.03 7.00
CA HIS A 246 1.79 6.05 5.94
C HIS A 246 2.55 4.86 6.52
N GLU A 247 2.06 4.39 7.66
CA GLU A 247 2.67 3.33 8.43
C GLU A 247 2.53 1.94 7.77
N PHE A 248 3.56 1.13 7.87
CA PHE A 248 3.57 -0.23 7.32
C PHE A 248 4.41 -1.14 8.20
N PHE A 249 4.14 -2.44 8.19
CA PHE A 249 4.97 -3.40 8.91
C PHE A 249 6.26 -3.72 8.13
N TYR A 250 7.37 -3.81 8.86
CA TYR A 250 8.56 -4.50 8.41
C TYR A 250 8.33 -6.02 8.41
N PRO A 251 9.19 -6.79 7.70
CA PRO A 251 9.05 -8.25 7.60
C PRO A 251 9.15 -9.00 8.94
N ASP A 252 9.73 -8.39 9.98
CA ASP A 252 9.77 -8.97 11.33
C ASP A 252 8.39 -8.99 12.03
N GLY A 253 7.40 -8.27 11.48
CA GLY A 253 6.05 -8.15 11.98
C GLY A 253 5.88 -7.40 13.31
N MET A 254 6.93 -6.79 13.82
CA MET A 254 6.92 -6.05 15.10
C MET A 254 7.39 -4.60 14.96
N THR A 255 8.14 -4.31 13.89
CA THR A 255 8.62 -2.97 13.58
C THR A 255 7.70 -2.32 12.54
N ILE A 256 7.33 -1.07 12.81
CA ILE A 256 6.47 -0.25 11.96
C ILE A 256 7.35 0.81 11.31
N GLY A 257 7.45 0.78 9.98
CA GLY A 257 7.99 1.87 9.18
C GLY A 257 6.95 2.96 8.97
N TYR A 258 7.38 4.21 8.81
CA TYR A 258 6.52 5.37 8.57
C TYR A 258 7.33 6.51 7.95
N HIS A 259 6.63 7.57 7.53
CA HIS A 259 7.28 8.83 7.13
C HIS A 259 6.49 10.04 7.62
N GLY A 260 7.11 11.21 7.47
CA GLY A 260 6.50 12.43 7.95
C GLY A 260 7.25 13.70 7.61
N PHE A 261 6.77 14.76 8.24
CA PHE A 261 7.26 16.12 8.08
C PHE A 261 7.41 16.76 9.45
N ARG A 262 8.61 17.27 9.73
CA ARG A 262 8.89 18.14 10.86
C ARG A 262 8.09 19.44 10.74
N MET A 263 8.01 20.20 11.84
CA MET A 263 7.32 21.49 11.88
C MET A 263 7.91 22.50 10.89
N ASP A 264 9.23 22.46 10.68
CA ASP A 264 9.95 23.32 9.73
C ASP A 264 9.81 22.90 8.26
N GLY A 265 9.15 21.77 7.99
CA GLY A 265 8.96 21.20 6.66
C GLY A 265 10.00 20.17 6.25
N THR A 266 11.02 19.89 7.09
CA THR A 266 11.99 18.81 6.85
C THR A 266 11.26 17.48 6.74
N ASN A 267 11.51 16.73 5.66
CA ASN A 267 10.90 15.42 5.45
C ASN A 267 11.73 14.36 6.18
N PHE A 268 11.10 13.27 6.62
CA PHE A 268 11.82 12.15 7.20
C PHE A 268 11.11 10.83 6.91
N PHE A 269 11.86 9.74 6.94
CA PHE A 269 11.33 8.39 7.09
C PHE A 269 11.92 7.75 8.34
N GLY A 270 11.25 6.75 8.89
CA GLY A 270 11.73 6.09 10.10
C GLY A 270 11.01 4.80 10.41
N SER A 271 11.37 4.22 11.55
CA SER A 271 10.73 3.03 12.08
C SER A 271 10.72 3.02 13.59
N ILE A 272 9.77 2.30 14.16
CA ILE A 272 9.61 2.11 15.61
C ILE A 272 9.02 0.72 15.87
N ARG A 273 9.38 0.10 16.99
CA ARG A 273 8.72 -1.14 17.42
C ARG A 273 7.31 -0.84 17.93
N TYR A 274 6.38 -1.79 17.81
CA TYR A 274 4.97 -1.65 18.23
C TYR A 274 4.79 -1.20 19.69
N ASP A 275 5.78 -1.47 20.56
CA ASP A 275 5.81 -1.10 21.97
C ASP A 275 6.44 0.29 22.23
N ASN A 276 6.63 1.10 21.19
CA ASN A 276 7.28 2.42 21.21
C ASN A 276 8.76 2.41 21.58
N THR A 277 9.45 1.28 21.42
CA THR A 277 10.91 1.21 21.60
C THR A 277 11.66 1.23 20.26
N SER A 278 12.98 1.43 20.32
CA SER A 278 13.88 1.31 19.18
C SER A 278 13.52 2.20 17.98
N MET A 279 13.10 3.44 18.26
CA MET A 279 12.81 4.41 17.20
C MET A 279 14.10 4.86 16.50
N GLU A 280 14.06 4.90 15.17
CA GLU A 280 15.11 5.43 14.30
C GLU A 280 14.47 6.25 13.19
N GLU A 281 15.00 7.45 12.92
CA GLU A 281 14.49 8.34 11.88
C GLU A 281 15.67 8.93 11.09
N THR A 282 15.44 9.16 9.79
CA THR A 282 16.39 9.77 8.86
C THR A 282 15.72 10.95 8.16
N ASP A 283 16.27 12.14 8.37
CA ASP A 283 15.78 13.38 7.78
C ASP A 283 16.36 13.60 6.37
N PHE A 284 15.60 14.28 5.51
CA PHE A 284 16.01 14.69 4.18
C PHE A 284 15.30 15.98 3.71
N GLY A 285 15.93 16.70 2.78
CA GLY A 285 15.60 18.09 2.47
C GLY A 285 14.73 18.32 1.23
N PHE A 286 13.95 17.34 0.77
CA PHE A 286 13.13 17.49 -0.43
C PHE A 286 11.74 16.85 -0.28
N ASP A 287 10.79 17.31 -1.08
CA ASP A 287 9.39 16.87 -0.99
C ASP A 287 9.17 15.46 -1.55
N THR A 288 8.36 14.70 -0.83
CA THR A 288 7.88 13.37 -1.24
C THR A 288 6.36 13.20 -1.08
N TRP A 289 5.81 12.14 -1.68
CA TRP A 289 4.49 11.63 -1.34
C TRP A 289 4.54 10.44 -0.37
N HIS A 290 5.48 9.52 -0.56
CA HIS A 290 5.63 8.25 0.13
C HIS A 290 7.10 7.89 0.36
N ALA A 291 7.35 7.34 1.55
CA ALA A 291 8.54 6.54 1.81
C ALA A 291 8.15 5.10 2.18
N TYR A 292 9.02 4.17 1.81
CA TYR A 292 8.93 2.76 2.19
C TYR A 292 10.33 2.25 2.54
N ALA A 293 10.42 1.29 3.46
CA ALA A 293 11.68 0.65 3.83
C ALA A 293 11.49 -0.87 3.88
N ASP A 294 12.52 -1.63 3.49
CA ASP A 294 12.43 -3.09 3.40
C ASP A 294 12.58 -3.80 4.76
N GLY A 295 13.02 -3.09 5.80
CA GLY A 295 13.37 -3.65 7.10
C GLY A 295 14.71 -4.40 7.14
N TYR A 296 15.45 -4.43 6.02
CA TYR A 296 16.77 -5.04 5.88
C TYR A 296 17.90 -4.00 5.71
N GLY A 297 17.53 -2.71 5.65
CA GLY A 297 18.46 -1.59 5.60
C GLY A 297 18.43 -0.81 4.29
N GLN A 298 17.36 -0.93 3.50
CA GLN A 298 17.09 -0.05 2.36
C GLN A 298 15.81 0.74 2.58
N ALA A 299 15.83 1.99 2.14
CA ALA A 299 14.66 2.86 2.11
C ALA A 299 14.53 3.49 0.72
N VAL A 300 13.30 3.75 0.32
CA VAL A 300 12.93 4.35 -0.96
C VAL A 300 11.90 5.44 -0.75
N VAL A 301 12.01 6.51 -1.52
CA VAL A 301 11.15 7.68 -1.48
C VAL A 301 10.75 8.05 -2.91
N ASP A 302 9.47 8.34 -3.13
CA ASP A 302 8.99 8.88 -4.40
C ASP A 302 9.06 10.42 -4.41
N GLY A 303 9.57 10.99 -5.50
CA GLY A 303 9.70 12.44 -5.63
C GLY A 303 8.36 13.14 -5.82
N LYS A 304 8.21 14.30 -5.17
CA LYS A 304 7.09 15.23 -5.37
C LYS A 304 7.55 16.55 -5.97
N GLY A 305 6.67 17.20 -6.74
CA GLY A 305 6.91 18.54 -7.25
C GLY A 305 8.11 18.58 -8.20
N ALA A 306 9.18 19.29 -7.82
CA ALA A 306 10.41 19.38 -8.60
C ALA A 306 11.21 18.08 -8.63
N VAL A 307 11.05 17.20 -7.64
CA VAL A 307 11.74 15.91 -7.59
C VAL A 307 10.98 14.91 -8.46
N LYS A 308 11.59 14.48 -9.56
CA LYS A 308 10.98 13.56 -10.55
C LYS A 308 11.61 12.17 -10.56
N THR A 309 12.34 11.82 -9.51
CA THR A 309 13.10 10.57 -9.39
C THR A 309 12.54 9.69 -8.28
N ILE A 310 12.88 8.41 -8.34
CA ILE A 310 12.90 7.53 -7.18
C ILE A 310 14.26 7.69 -6.50
N SER A 311 14.24 7.92 -5.19
CA SER A 311 15.44 8.12 -4.38
C SER A 311 15.58 7.00 -3.36
N VAL A 312 16.81 6.53 -3.17
CA VAL A 312 17.10 5.36 -2.33
C VAL A 312 18.21 5.65 -1.33
N TRP A 313 18.10 4.99 -0.17
CA TRP A 313 19.11 4.95 0.88
C TRP A 313 19.47 3.51 1.18
N ARG A 314 20.70 3.29 1.64
CA ARG A 314 21.17 2.00 2.14
C ARG A 314 21.98 2.20 3.42
N LYS A 315 21.74 1.36 4.44
CA LYS A 315 22.52 1.38 5.68
C LYS A 315 23.97 0.96 5.41
N ASP A 316 24.90 1.69 6.02
CA ASP A 316 26.31 1.28 6.07
C ASP A 316 26.56 0.20 7.13
N ALA A 317 27.82 -0.21 7.29
CA ALA A 317 28.22 -1.20 8.30
C ALA A 317 27.96 -0.75 9.76
N LYS A 318 27.68 0.54 10.00
CA LYS A 318 27.31 1.09 11.30
C LYS A 318 25.80 1.16 11.50
N GLY A 319 25.01 0.76 10.51
CA GLY A 319 23.56 0.80 10.53
C GLY A 319 22.97 2.17 10.20
N VAL A 320 23.74 3.09 9.63
CA VAL A 320 23.29 4.46 9.31
C VAL A 320 22.94 4.54 7.83
N TYR A 321 21.74 5.03 7.50
CA TYR A 321 21.31 5.25 6.12
C TYR A 321 22.19 6.25 5.39
N GLN A 322 22.79 5.81 4.29
CA GLN A 322 23.55 6.62 3.35
C GLN A 322 22.70 6.94 2.13
N GLY A 323 22.80 8.16 1.60
CA GLY A 323 21.98 8.66 0.49
C GLY A 323 21.55 10.11 0.74
N PRO A 324 20.52 10.61 0.03
CA PRO A 324 19.80 9.95 -1.07
C PRO A 324 20.65 9.74 -2.33
N ARG A 325 20.49 8.60 -2.99
CA ARG A 325 20.96 8.38 -4.38
C ARG A 325 19.77 8.23 -5.32
N MET A 326 19.90 8.69 -6.55
CA MET A 326 18.85 8.56 -7.57
C MET A 326 18.88 7.15 -8.15
N LEU A 327 17.75 6.44 -8.14
CA LEU A 327 17.61 5.13 -8.76
C LEU A 327 17.23 5.26 -10.24
N CYS A 328 16.11 5.92 -10.52
CA CYS A 328 15.60 6.15 -11.87
C CYS A 328 14.61 7.33 -11.92
N GLU A 329 14.25 7.75 -13.13
CA GLU A 329 13.14 8.66 -13.36
C GLU A 329 11.81 8.02 -12.98
N LEU A 330 11.02 8.72 -12.15
CA LEU A 330 9.67 8.32 -11.77
C LEU A 330 8.63 8.89 -12.74
N ARG A 331 8.60 10.22 -12.90
CA ARG A 331 7.56 10.96 -13.62
C ARG A 331 6.13 10.45 -13.35
N CYS A 332 5.63 10.74 -12.16
CA CYS A 332 4.27 10.43 -11.73
C CYS A 332 3.43 11.71 -11.67
N SER A 333 2.23 11.71 -12.24
CA SER A 333 1.29 12.84 -12.15
C SER A 333 0.55 12.91 -10.81
N PHE A 334 0.31 11.74 -10.20
CA PHE A 334 -0.57 11.56 -9.05
C PHE A 334 -1.95 12.21 -9.22
N HIS A 335 -2.55 12.09 -10.42
CA HIS A 335 -3.91 12.59 -10.67
C HIS A 335 -4.97 11.83 -9.85
N SER A 336 -4.75 10.55 -9.59
CA SER A 336 -5.55 9.70 -8.71
C SER A 336 -4.67 8.66 -8.02
N GLN A 337 -5.23 7.94 -7.03
CA GLN A 337 -4.51 6.84 -6.37
C GLN A 337 -4.01 5.76 -7.35
N LYS A 338 -4.74 5.53 -8.47
CA LYS A 338 -4.38 4.52 -9.48
C LYS A 338 -3.05 4.80 -10.19
N VAL A 339 -2.60 6.06 -10.21
CA VAL A 339 -1.35 6.46 -10.87
C VAL A 339 -0.31 6.93 -9.88
N HIS A 340 -0.53 6.72 -8.59
CA HIS A 340 0.48 7.00 -7.58
C HIS A 340 1.59 5.95 -7.60
N ALA A 341 2.83 6.38 -7.35
CA ALA A 341 4.01 5.54 -7.50
C ALA A 341 4.06 4.37 -6.51
N HIS A 342 3.80 4.66 -5.23
CA HIS A 342 3.76 3.68 -4.15
C HIS A 342 4.95 2.68 -4.21
N PRO A 343 6.20 3.16 -4.32
CA PRO A 343 7.35 2.29 -4.55
C PRO A 343 7.49 1.27 -3.42
N ARG A 344 7.67 0.00 -3.80
CA ARG A 344 7.78 -1.09 -2.85
C ARG A 344 8.81 -2.12 -3.27
N PHE A 345 9.61 -2.58 -2.32
CA PHE A 345 10.50 -3.71 -2.53
C PHE A 345 9.75 -5.03 -2.66
N ASP A 346 10.31 -5.96 -3.42
CA ASP A 346 9.92 -7.36 -3.37
C ASP A 346 10.30 -7.98 -2.01
N PRO A 347 9.80 -9.19 -1.67
CA PRO A 347 10.02 -9.77 -0.34
C PRO A 347 11.50 -9.94 0.06
N GLY A 348 12.40 -10.00 -0.92
CA GLY A 348 13.84 -10.14 -0.72
C GLY A 348 14.62 -8.82 -0.71
N GLY A 349 13.99 -7.67 -0.96
CA GLY A 349 14.69 -6.38 -1.06
C GLY A 349 15.55 -6.23 -2.32
N GLN A 350 15.38 -7.11 -3.31
CA GLN A 350 16.24 -7.20 -4.50
C GLN A 350 15.68 -6.42 -5.67
N ARG A 351 14.37 -6.20 -5.70
CA ARG A 351 13.69 -5.51 -6.79
C ARG A 351 12.75 -4.45 -6.23
N LEU A 352 12.63 -3.34 -6.94
CA LEU A 352 11.69 -2.28 -6.63
C LEU A 352 10.58 -2.23 -7.69
N LEU A 353 9.34 -2.43 -7.24
CA LEU A 353 8.12 -2.25 -8.01
C LEU A 353 7.56 -0.85 -7.77
N PHE A 354 7.09 -0.18 -8.81
CA PHE A 354 6.35 1.08 -8.70
C PHE A 354 5.40 1.29 -9.87
N THR A 355 4.44 2.18 -9.70
CA THR A 355 3.55 2.64 -10.78
C THR A 355 4.02 3.97 -11.34
N SER A 356 3.88 4.19 -12.64
CA SER A 356 4.09 5.52 -13.25
C SER A 356 3.22 5.71 -14.48
N ASP A 357 2.70 6.91 -14.65
CA ASP A 357 1.93 7.33 -15.80
C ASP A 357 2.72 8.22 -16.77
N LYS A 358 4.06 8.13 -16.74
CA LYS A 358 4.95 8.92 -17.60
C LYS A 358 4.66 8.80 -19.11
N ASN A 359 3.99 7.72 -19.52
CA ASN A 359 3.59 7.40 -20.89
C ASN A 359 2.09 7.67 -21.17
N GLY A 360 1.36 8.29 -20.24
CA GLY A 360 -0.06 8.67 -20.37
C GLY A 360 -1.04 7.73 -19.65
N TYR A 361 -0.70 6.45 -19.47
CA TYR A 361 -1.44 5.50 -18.64
C TYR A 361 -0.57 5.02 -17.49
N GLY A 362 -1.21 4.71 -16.36
CA GLY A 362 -0.55 4.07 -15.22
C GLY A 362 -0.02 2.71 -15.64
N ASN A 363 1.27 2.48 -15.46
CA ASN A 363 1.92 1.22 -15.79
C ASN A 363 2.82 0.77 -14.64
N LEU A 364 3.02 -0.54 -14.56
CA LEU A 364 3.95 -1.15 -13.61
C LEU A 364 5.37 -1.11 -14.16
N TYR A 365 6.31 -0.76 -13.29
CA TYR A 365 7.74 -0.76 -13.57
C TYR A 365 8.49 -1.53 -12.49
N LEU A 366 9.52 -2.26 -12.89
CA LEU A 366 10.37 -3.06 -12.02
C LEU A 366 11.84 -2.72 -12.28
N VAL A 367 12.59 -2.55 -11.19
CA VAL A 367 14.02 -2.24 -11.23
C VAL A 367 14.75 -3.22 -10.31
N ASP A 368 15.79 -3.88 -10.83
CA ASP A 368 16.71 -4.63 -9.99
C ASP A 368 17.57 -3.64 -9.18
N MET A 369 17.62 -3.84 -7.87
CA MET A 369 18.37 -2.98 -6.97
C MET A 369 19.87 -3.16 -7.22
N PRO A 370 20.64 -2.10 -7.54
CA PRO A 370 22.07 -2.23 -7.81
C PRO A 370 22.84 -2.81 -6.62
N GLU A 371 23.70 -3.79 -6.88
CA GLU A 371 24.62 -4.33 -5.87
C GLU A 371 25.58 -3.23 -5.39
N ASP A 372 26.23 -2.55 -6.33
CA ASP A 372 27.05 -1.37 -6.06
C ASP A 372 26.17 -0.13 -5.88
N PHE A 373 25.83 0.17 -4.62
CA PHE A 373 25.04 1.36 -4.27
C PHE A 373 25.72 2.66 -4.66
N ASP A 374 27.06 2.72 -4.59
CA ASP A 374 27.82 3.95 -4.81
C ASP A 374 27.90 4.32 -6.30
N SER A 375 27.60 3.37 -7.19
CA SER A 375 27.43 3.60 -8.63
C SER A 375 26.24 4.52 -8.96
N LEU A 376 25.23 4.60 -8.09
CA LEU A 376 24.09 5.48 -8.30
C LEU A 376 24.48 6.94 -8.02
N PRO A 377 24.10 7.91 -8.87
CA PRO A 377 24.42 9.31 -8.62
C PRO A 377 23.72 9.83 -7.36
N LEU A 378 24.41 10.68 -6.59
CA LEU A 378 23.78 11.41 -5.48
C LEU A 378 22.66 12.30 -6.01
N LEU A 379 21.56 12.38 -5.27
CA LEU A 379 20.51 13.35 -5.57
C LEU A 379 20.97 14.72 -5.08
N SER A 380 21.18 15.66 -6.02
CA SER A 380 21.33 17.09 -5.69
C SER A 380 19.99 17.79 -5.89
N VAL A 381 19.38 18.28 -4.80
CA VAL A 381 18.15 19.09 -4.84
C VAL A 381 18.44 20.48 -4.33
#